data_AF-A0A1B6IB74-F1
#
_entry.id   AF-A0A1B6IB74-F1
#
_cell.length_a   1.000
_cell.length_b   1.000
_cell.length_c   1.000
_cell.angle_alpha   90.00
_cell.angle_beta   90.00
_cell.angle_gamma   90.00
#
_symmetry.space_group_name_H-M   'P 1'
#
loop_
_entity.id
_entity.type
_entity.pdbx_description
1 polymer ?
#
loop_
_entity_poly.entity_id
_entity_poly.type
_entity_poly.pdbx_seq_one_letter_code
_entity_poly.pdbx_strand_id
1 'polypeptide(L)'
;MGLLFDSIFVEVLCAIILGYWMLYLYFAKNYGYWERKNITHIPAVFPFGSDFKVLLGWTFLGISLDRMYREHRDQRFVGFTIVRKPWLMIRDPDLCRSVLQKDFPHFMDRSGAYTHPKDYMMNHLFMLKGQEWKDTRMKLTPAYTAVKLKAMF
;
A
#
# COMPACT_ATOMS: atom_id res chain seq x y z
N MET A 1 -10.03 23.42 -40.77
CA MET A 1 -9.69 24.22 -39.57
C MET A 1 -9.99 23.38 -38.35
N GLY A 2 -9.14 23.46 -37.33
CA GLY A 2 -9.45 22.89 -36.02
C GLY A 2 -10.38 23.81 -35.22
N LEU A 3 -10.71 23.40 -33.99
CA LEU A 3 -11.57 24.12 -33.04
C LEU A 3 -10.91 25.37 -32.41
N LEU A 4 -9.59 25.34 -32.20
CA LEU A 4 -8.78 26.34 -31.49
C LEU A 4 -7.59 26.84 -32.31
N PHE A 5 -7.06 26.02 -33.22
CA PHE A 5 -5.95 26.34 -34.10
C PHE A 5 -6.32 26.01 -35.56
N ASP A 6 -5.62 26.62 -36.51
CA ASP A 6 -5.86 26.38 -37.93
C ASP A 6 -5.63 24.91 -38.34
N SER A 7 -4.81 24.19 -37.55
CA SER A 7 -4.45 22.79 -37.78
C SER A 7 -4.95 21.87 -36.66
N ILE A 8 -5.79 20.90 -37.03
CA ILE A 8 -6.28 19.84 -36.13
C ILE A 8 -5.14 19.00 -35.52
N PHE A 9 -4.01 18.88 -36.23
CA PHE A 9 -2.85 18.16 -35.72
C PHE A 9 -2.25 18.83 -34.48
N VAL A 10 -2.20 20.18 -34.47
CA VAL A 10 -1.69 20.96 -33.34
C VAL A 10 -2.61 20.80 -32.13
N GLU A 11 -3.93 20.76 -32.34
CA GLU A 11 -4.91 20.54 -31.26
C GLU A 11 -4.76 19.18 -30.60
N VAL A 12 -4.67 18.12 -31.40
CA VAL A 12 -4.47 16.77 -30.89
C VAL A 12 -3.17 16.67 -30.09
N LEU A 13 -2.09 17.29 -30.59
CA LEU A 13 -0.82 17.33 -29.88
C LEU A 13 -0.93 18.05 -28.53
N CYS A 14 -1.56 19.22 -28.50
CA CYS A 14 -1.81 19.98 -27.26
C CYS A 14 -2.65 19.18 -26.25
N ALA A 15 -3.71 18.50 -26.72
CA ALA A 15 -4.54 17.67 -25.86
C ALA A 15 -3.76 16.48 -25.26
N ILE A 16 -2.89 15.84 -26.04
CA ILE A 16 -2.01 14.75 -25.56
C ILE A 16 -1.03 15.28 -24.51
N ILE A 17 -0.38 16.43 -24.75
CA ILE A 17 0.56 17.04 -23.80
C ILE A 17 -0.15 17.40 -22.50
N LEU A 18 -1.33 18.02 -22.58
CA LEU A 18 -2.14 18.36 -21.41
C LEU A 18 -2.55 17.10 -20.64
N GLY A 19 -3.01 16.06 -21.35
CA GLY A 19 -3.34 14.77 -20.76
C GLY A 19 -2.16 14.12 -20.04
N TYR A 20 -0.99 14.12 -20.67
CA TYR A 20 0.25 13.61 -20.07
C TYR A 20 0.66 14.42 -18.84
N TRP A 21 0.58 15.75 -18.90
CA TRP A 21 0.91 16.61 -17.76
C TRP A 21 -0.03 16.40 -16.57
N MET A 22 -1.34 16.31 -16.82
CA MET A 22 -2.33 15.98 -15.79
C MET A 22 -2.07 14.61 -15.17
N LEU A 23 -1.73 13.61 -15.99
CA LEU A 23 -1.38 12.28 -15.53
C LEU A 23 -0.12 12.31 -14.66
N TYR A 24 0.92 13.02 -15.09
CA TYR A 24 2.14 13.22 -14.33
C TYR A 24 1.86 13.82 -12.96
N LEU A 25 1.11 14.95 -12.90
CA LEU A 25 0.74 15.60 -11.64
C LEU A 25 -0.06 14.67 -10.72
N TYR A 26 -1.00 13.91 -11.29
CA TYR A 26 -1.85 12.98 -10.53
C TYR A 26 -1.04 11.89 -9.81
N PHE A 27 -0.01 11.35 -10.46
CA PHE A 27 0.88 10.35 -9.86
C PHE A 27 1.93 11.00 -8.94
N ALA A 28 2.61 12.04 -9.41
CA ALA A 28 3.73 12.68 -8.73
C ALA A 28 3.34 13.41 -7.44
N LYS A 29 2.05 13.78 -7.26
CA LYS A 29 1.53 14.48 -6.07
C LYS A 29 2.04 13.92 -4.73
N ASN A 30 2.15 12.60 -4.63
CA ASN A 30 2.51 11.92 -3.38
C ASN A 30 3.98 11.50 -3.31
N TYR A 31 4.80 11.73 -4.35
CA TYR A 31 6.16 11.19 -4.39
C TYR A 31 7.10 11.90 -3.41
N GLY A 32 6.91 13.21 -3.20
CA GLY A 32 7.61 13.95 -2.15
C GLY A 32 7.04 13.79 -0.73
N TYR A 33 6.12 12.84 -0.49
CA TYR A 33 5.47 12.71 0.83
C TYR A 33 6.46 12.45 1.97
N TRP A 34 7.40 11.53 1.75
CA TRP A 34 8.39 11.14 2.77
C TRP A 34 9.50 12.18 2.92
N GLU A 35 9.91 12.81 1.83
CA GLU A 35 10.85 13.94 1.84
C GLU A 35 10.31 15.10 2.67
N ARG A 36 9.05 15.51 2.46
CA ARG A 36 8.39 16.56 3.27
C ARG A 36 8.29 16.23 4.76
N LYS A 37 8.41 14.96 5.14
CA LYS A 37 8.39 14.49 6.53
C LYS A 37 9.78 14.27 7.11
N ASN A 38 10.85 14.54 6.33
CA ASN A 38 12.23 14.25 6.70
C ASN A 38 12.43 12.78 7.12
N ILE A 39 11.80 11.86 6.39
CA ILE A 39 11.91 10.41 6.63
C ILE A 39 12.78 9.80 5.54
N THR A 40 13.76 8.99 5.94
CA THR A 40 14.56 8.17 5.03
C THR A 40 13.65 7.30 4.18
N HIS A 41 13.77 7.40 2.85
CA HIS A 41 12.84 6.73 1.95
C HIS A 41 13.48 6.34 0.63
N ILE A 42 12.82 5.40 -0.04
CA ILE A 42 13.16 4.99 -1.40
C ILE A 42 12.42 5.93 -2.36
N PRO A 43 13.13 6.68 -3.21
CA PRO A 43 12.52 7.67 -4.09
C PRO A 43 11.54 6.98 -5.05
N ALA A 44 10.42 7.65 -5.30
CA ALA A 44 9.40 7.18 -6.22
C ALA A 44 9.66 7.71 -7.63
N VAL A 45 9.56 6.84 -8.63
CA VAL A 45 9.76 7.18 -10.05
C VAL A 45 8.43 7.06 -10.78
N PHE A 46 8.09 8.08 -11.57
CA PHE A 46 6.82 8.10 -12.32
C PHE A 46 6.82 7.04 -13.42
N PRO A 47 5.71 6.32 -13.64
CA PRO A 47 4.46 6.25 -12.86
C PRO A 47 4.45 5.12 -11.80
N PHE A 48 5.58 4.47 -11.57
CA PHE A 48 5.67 3.17 -10.91
C PHE A 48 5.76 3.21 -9.38
N GLY A 49 6.14 4.34 -8.81
CA GLY A 49 6.47 4.45 -7.39
C GLY A 49 7.91 4.01 -7.11
N SER A 50 8.16 3.48 -5.91
CA SER A 50 9.52 3.16 -5.43
C SER A 50 10.06 1.82 -5.95
N ASP A 51 9.22 0.94 -6.49
CA ASP A 51 9.68 -0.32 -7.10
C ASP A 51 8.84 -0.73 -8.31
N PHE A 52 9.36 -0.40 -9.49
CA PHE A 52 8.71 -0.72 -10.75
C PHE A 52 8.70 -2.21 -11.08
N LYS A 53 9.66 -3.00 -10.56
CA LYS A 53 9.74 -4.44 -10.85
C LYS A 53 8.55 -5.19 -10.28
N VAL A 54 8.06 -4.75 -9.11
CA VAL A 54 6.84 -5.32 -8.50
C VAL A 54 5.62 -4.99 -9.36
N LEU A 55 5.50 -3.76 -9.85
CA LEU A 55 4.34 -3.36 -10.66
C LEU A 55 4.30 -4.07 -12.03
N LEU A 56 5.47 -4.29 -12.64
CA LEU A 56 5.58 -5.03 -13.91
C LEU A 56 5.49 -6.55 -13.73
N GLY A 57 5.35 -7.05 -12.50
CA GLY A 57 5.29 -8.49 -12.21
C GLY A 57 6.63 -9.22 -12.40
N TRP A 58 7.74 -8.49 -12.54
CA TRP A 58 9.08 -9.06 -12.70
C TRP A 58 9.67 -9.60 -11.39
N THR A 59 9.11 -9.18 -10.25
CA THR A 59 9.44 -9.75 -8.94
C THR A 59 8.22 -9.78 -8.04
N PHE A 60 8.23 -10.68 -7.06
CA PHE A 60 7.22 -10.71 -6.01
C PHE A 60 7.42 -9.58 -4.99
N LEU A 61 6.32 -9.05 -4.46
CA LEU A 61 6.33 -7.98 -3.45
C LEU A 61 7.15 -8.37 -2.21
N GLY A 62 7.04 -9.61 -1.72
CA GLY A 62 7.80 -10.07 -0.56
C GLY A 62 9.32 -10.02 -0.76
N ILE A 63 9.80 -10.38 -1.96
CA ILE A 63 11.24 -10.33 -2.30
C ILE A 63 11.72 -8.88 -2.36
N SER A 64 10.91 -8.01 -2.95
CA SER A 64 11.18 -6.57 -2.99
C SER A 64 11.26 -5.98 -1.58
N LEU A 65 10.29 -6.30 -0.70
CA LEU A 65 10.28 -5.83 0.69
C LEU A 65 11.47 -6.38 1.49
N ASP A 66 11.86 -7.65 1.32
CA ASP A 66 13.05 -8.20 1.98
C ASP A 66 14.33 -7.48 1.52
N ARG A 67 14.46 -7.19 0.22
CA ARG A 67 15.57 -6.38 -0.30
C ARG A 67 15.61 -4.99 0.34
N MET A 68 14.49 -4.26 0.32
CA MET A 68 14.39 -2.93 0.93
C MET A 68 14.74 -2.96 2.41
N TYR A 69 14.29 -4.00 3.13
CA TYR A 69 14.63 -4.26 4.51
C TYR A 69 16.13 -4.53 4.67
N ARG A 70 16.79 -5.30 3.82
CA ARG A 70 18.24 -5.57 3.98
C ARG A 70 19.10 -4.34 3.69
N GLU A 71 18.74 -3.55 2.69
CA GLU A 71 19.51 -2.39 2.22
C GLU A 71 19.58 -1.25 3.24
N HIS A 72 18.55 -1.04 4.06
CA HIS A 72 18.45 0.12 4.96
C HIS A 72 18.69 -0.22 6.44
N ARG A 73 19.53 -1.22 6.72
CA ARG A 73 19.68 -1.91 8.01
C ARG A 73 20.02 -1.04 9.22
N ASP A 74 20.53 0.14 8.97
CA ASP A 74 20.83 1.22 9.90
C ASP A 74 19.61 2.09 10.28
N GLN A 75 18.51 1.94 9.55
CA GLN A 75 17.29 2.76 9.73
C GLN A 75 16.22 2.00 10.53
N ARG A 76 15.58 2.70 11.48
CA ARG A 76 14.48 2.16 12.30
C ARG A 76 13.18 1.97 11.51
N PHE A 77 12.99 2.75 10.46
CA PHE A 77 11.88 2.67 9.52
C PHE A 77 12.27 3.32 8.19
N VAL A 78 11.61 2.92 7.11
CA VAL A 78 11.89 3.42 5.75
C VAL A 78 10.59 3.68 5.01
N GLY A 79 10.46 4.89 4.46
CA GLY A 79 9.35 5.25 3.59
C GLY A 79 9.53 4.66 2.18
N PHE A 80 8.44 4.27 1.54
CA PHE A 80 8.41 3.95 0.12
C PHE A 80 7.01 4.24 -0.43
N THR A 81 6.84 4.19 -1.74
CA THR A 81 5.56 4.47 -2.40
C THR A 81 5.20 3.33 -3.33
N ILE A 82 4.03 2.72 -3.14
CA ILE A 82 3.48 1.76 -4.10
C ILE A 82 2.51 2.51 -5.01
N VAL A 83 2.89 2.65 -6.28
CA VAL A 83 2.17 3.39 -7.34
C VAL A 83 1.98 4.88 -7.01
N ARG A 84 1.13 5.19 -6.03
CA ARG A 84 0.83 6.55 -5.53
C ARG A 84 0.64 6.61 -4.02
N LYS A 85 0.51 5.48 -3.34
CA LYS A 85 0.23 5.43 -1.92
C LYS A 85 1.56 5.37 -1.16
N PRO A 86 1.80 6.26 -0.19
CA PRO A 86 2.97 6.15 0.68
C PRO A 86 2.78 4.98 1.67
N TRP A 87 3.85 4.21 1.88
CA TRP A 87 3.96 3.09 2.82
C TRP A 87 5.19 3.27 3.70
N LEU A 88 5.08 2.82 4.95
CA LEU A 88 6.17 2.86 5.92
C LEU A 88 6.55 1.43 6.29
N MET A 89 7.79 1.05 6.01
CA MET A 89 8.37 -0.19 6.50
C MET A 89 8.93 0.06 7.89
N ILE A 90 8.29 -0.49 8.92
CA ILE A 90 8.77 -0.43 10.30
C ILE A 90 9.72 -1.60 10.52
N ARG A 91 10.87 -1.32 11.15
CA ARG A 91 11.90 -2.31 11.40
C ARG A 91 12.29 -2.45 12.86
N ASP A 92 12.11 -1.38 13.61
CA ASP A 92 12.33 -1.36 15.04
C ASP A 92 11.26 -2.21 15.76
N PRO A 93 11.66 -3.25 16.52
CA PRO A 93 10.75 -4.09 17.28
C PRO A 93 9.85 -3.33 18.26
N ASP A 94 10.34 -2.24 18.86
CA ASP A 94 9.56 -1.43 19.79
C ASP A 94 8.47 -0.67 19.07
N LEU A 95 8.77 -0.13 17.88
CA LEU A 95 7.74 0.50 17.02
C LEU A 95 6.73 -0.52 16.50
N CYS A 96 7.18 -1.72 16.12
CA CYS A 96 6.29 -2.81 15.76
C CYS A 96 5.35 -3.16 16.92
N ARG A 97 5.86 -3.24 18.15
CA ARG A 97 5.06 -3.50 19.35
C ARG A 97 4.06 -2.38 19.60
N SER A 98 4.47 -1.12 19.48
CA SER A 98 3.56 0.03 19.64
C SER A 98 2.38 -0.07 18.66
N VAL A 99 2.66 -0.26 17.36
CA VAL A 99 1.63 -0.36 16.32
C VAL A 99 0.71 -1.57 16.52
N LEU A 100 1.26 -2.73 16.87
CA LEU A 100 0.50 -3.98 16.95
C LEU A 100 -0.24 -4.18 18.28
N GLN A 101 0.13 -3.46 19.34
CA GLN A 101 -0.46 -3.62 20.67
C GLN A 101 -1.07 -2.32 21.18
N LYS A 102 -0.22 -1.31 21.46
CA LYS A 102 -0.63 -0.08 22.14
C LYS A 102 -1.59 0.74 21.28
N ASP A 103 -1.21 0.95 20.02
CA ASP A 103 -1.91 1.82 19.09
C ASP A 103 -2.76 1.02 18.09
N PHE A 104 -2.95 -0.28 18.32
CA PHE A 104 -3.73 -1.18 17.47
C PHE A 104 -5.11 -0.64 17.06
N PRO A 105 -5.88 0.09 17.90
CA PRO A 105 -7.14 0.69 17.48
C PRO A 105 -7.02 1.62 16.25
N HIS A 106 -5.86 2.22 16.02
CA HIS A 106 -5.57 3.07 14.85
C HIS A 106 -5.08 2.27 13.63
N PHE A 107 -4.59 1.05 13.83
CA PHE A 107 -3.95 0.20 12.81
C PHE A 107 -4.65 -1.15 12.61
N MET A 108 -5.93 -1.24 12.99
CA MET A 108 -6.71 -2.48 12.97
C MET A 108 -6.91 -3.03 11.56
N ASP A 109 -7.10 -2.12 10.59
CA ASP A 109 -7.40 -2.47 9.22
C ASP A 109 -6.14 -2.76 8.41
N ARG A 110 -6.14 -3.89 7.69
CA ARG A 110 -5.04 -4.26 6.79
C ARG A 110 -5.20 -3.63 5.41
N SER A 111 -4.07 -3.25 4.82
CA SER A 111 -3.98 -2.72 3.46
C SER A 111 -4.27 -3.80 2.42
N GLY A 112 -5.10 -3.49 1.41
CA GLY A 112 -5.41 -4.40 0.29
C GLY A 112 -6.83 -4.99 0.31
N ALA A 113 -7.57 -4.79 1.40
CA ALA A 113 -8.94 -5.25 1.51
C ALA A 113 -9.89 -4.34 0.73
N TYR A 114 -10.16 -4.71 -0.53
CA TYR A 114 -11.42 -4.39 -1.20
C TYR A 114 -12.32 -5.62 -1.05
N THR A 115 -13.06 -5.68 0.04
CA THR A 115 -14.06 -6.73 0.27
C THR A 115 -15.31 -6.33 -0.49
N HIS A 116 -15.52 -6.92 -1.67
CA HIS A 116 -16.81 -6.80 -2.33
C HIS A 116 -17.82 -7.69 -1.57
N PRO A 117 -19.05 -7.23 -1.25
CA PRO A 117 -20.01 -8.02 -0.47
C PRO A 117 -20.32 -9.40 -1.08
N LYS A 118 -20.21 -9.51 -2.40
CA LYS A 118 -20.42 -10.78 -3.14
C LYS A 118 -19.16 -11.63 -3.31
N ASP A 119 -18.00 -11.17 -2.84
CA ASP A 119 -16.75 -11.92 -2.90
C ASP A 119 -16.51 -12.66 -1.57
N TYR A 120 -17.14 -13.83 -1.46
CA TYR A 120 -17.04 -14.66 -0.26
C TYR A 120 -15.62 -15.15 0.04
N MET A 121 -14.75 -15.25 -0.96
CA MET A 121 -13.36 -15.64 -0.76
C MET A 121 -12.56 -14.52 -0.09
N MET A 122 -12.82 -13.27 -0.45
CA MET A 122 -12.15 -12.11 0.14
C MET A 122 -12.76 -11.71 1.49
N ASN A 123 -13.96 -12.20 1.86
CA ASN A 123 -14.64 -11.88 3.12
C ASN A 123 -14.17 -12.76 4.31
N HIS A 124 -12.87 -12.95 4.46
CA HIS A 124 -12.29 -13.69 5.59
C HIS A 124 -11.68 -12.76 6.65
N LEU A 125 -11.39 -13.30 7.84
CA LEU A 125 -10.94 -12.53 9.01
C LEU A 125 -9.74 -11.60 8.74
N PHE A 126 -8.81 -11.95 7.85
CA PHE A 126 -7.67 -11.08 7.55
C PHE A 126 -7.99 -9.86 6.66
N MET A 127 -9.17 -9.80 6.04
CA MET A 127 -9.56 -8.75 5.09
C MET A 127 -10.76 -7.93 5.59
N LEU A 128 -11.55 -8.46 6.52
CA LEU A 128 -12.57 -7.68 7.23
C LEU A 128 -11.93 -6.49 7.97
N LYS A 129 -12.72 -5.42 8.12
CA LYS A 129 -12.30 -4.15 8.74
C LYS A 129 -13.20 -3.78 9.92
N GLY A 130 -12.68 -2.91 10.79
CA GLY A 130 -13.46 -2.28 11.85
C GLY A 130 -14.30 -3.25 12.70
N GLN A 131 -15.59 -2.98 12.83
CA GLN A 131 -16.48 -3.76 13.70
C GLN A 131 -16.75 -5.18 13.18
N GLU A 132 -16.90 -5.35 11.86
CA GLU A 132 -17.13 -6.68 11.27
C GLU A 132 -15.97 -7.64 11.56
N TRP A 133 -14.74 -7.12 11.49
CA TRP A 133 -13.54 -7.85 11.90
C TRP A 133 -13.61 -8.25 13.37
N LYS A 134 -13.96 -7.33 14.27
CA LYS A 134 -14.07 -7.60 15.72
C LYS A 134 -15.10 -8.68 15.99
N ASP A 135 -16.30 -8.56 15.43
CA ASP A 135 -17.41 -9.48 15.65
C ASP A 135 -17.07 -10.89 15.15
N THR A 136 -16.45 -10.98 13.97
CA THR A 136 -16.04 -12.25 13.39
C THR A 136 -14.92 -12.89 14.21
N ARG A 137 -13.95 -12.09 14.68
CA ARG A 137 -12.89 -12.56 15.56
C ARG A 137 -13.43 -13.13 16.86
N MET A 138 -14.37 -12.42 17.50
CA MET A 138 -15.00 -12.87 18.75
C MET A 138 -15.75 -14.19 18.57
N LYS A 139 -16.42 -14.39 17.44
CA LYS A 139 -17.11 -15.66 17.11
C LYS A 139 -16.15 -16.83 16.88
N LEU A 140 -15.00 -16.57 16.23
CA LEU A 140 -14.04 -17.63 15.89
C LEU A 140 -13.12 -18.02 17.07
N THR A 141 -12.76 -17.07 17.93
CA THR A 141 -11.76 -17.28 19.00
C THR A 141 -12.03 -18.50 19.90
N PRO A 142 -13.28 -18.79 20.34
CA PRO A 142 -13.56 -19.94 21.20
C PRO A 142 -13.23 -21.31 20.58
N ALA A 143 -13.24 -21.41 19.25
CA ALA A 143 -12.91 -22.66 18.55
C ALA A 143 -11.42 -23.00 18.62
N TYR A 144 -10.56 -22.00 18.83
CA TYR A 144 -9.09 -22.14 18.82
C TYR A 144 -8.47 -22.04 20.22
N THR A 145 -9.22 -22.40 21.26
CA THR A 145 -8.66 -22.47 22.62
C THR A 145 -7.70 -23.66 22.75
N ALA A 146 -6.73 -23.56 23.67
CA ALA A 146 -5.77 -24.64 23.91
C ALA A 146 -6.44 -25.98 24.23
N VAL A 147 -7.57 -25.96 24.95
CA VAL A 147 -8.35 -27.17 25.27
C VAL A 147 -8.94 -27.79 24.01
N LYS A 148 -9.53 -26.99 23.11
CA LYS A 148 -10.09 -27.48 21.84
C LYS A 148 -9.00 -28.03 20.93
N LEU A 149 -7.86 -27.35 20.82
CA LEU A 149 -6.73 -27.83 20.02
C LEU A 149 -6.17 -29.15 20.53
N LYS A 150 -5.97 -29.30 21.85
CA LYS A 150 -5.55 -30.57 22.47
C LYS A 150 -6.55 -31.71 22.31
N ALA A 151 -7.82 -31.41 22.06
CA ALA A 151 -8.83 -32.43 21.79
C ALA A 151 -8.83 -32.87 20.30
N MET A 152 -8.25 -32.06 19.40
CA MET A 152 -8.18 -32.34 17.96
C MET A 152 -6.88 -33.03 17.54
N PHE A 153 -5.79 -32.80 18.28
CA PHE A 153 -4.42 -33.28 18.00
C PHE A 153 -3.79 -33.83 19.26
#